data_AF-A0A0Z8H981-F1
#
_entry.id   AF-A0A0Z8H981-F1
#
_cell.length_a   1.000
_cell.length_b   1.000
_cell.length_c   1.000
_cell.angle_alpha   90.00
_cell.angle_beta   90.00
_cell.angle_gamma   90.00
#
_symmetry.space_group_name_H-M   'P 1'
#
loop_
_entity.id
_entity.type
_entity.pdbx_description
1 polymer ?
#
loop_
_entity_poly.entity_id
_entity_poly.type
_entity_poly.pdbx_seq_one_letter_code
_entity_poly.pdbx_strand_id
1 'polypeptide(L)'
;MWDRQIDSLEVSYATLMTAKEDGFEKGLERGREEGLEKGLERGREEGLIYSARNFLRSGFPADVIAENLNLPLERVLQLQNELNANT
;
A
#
# COMPACT_ATOMS: atom_id res chain seq x y z
N MET A 1 -13.95 9.83 53.85
CA MET A 1 -14.04 10.93 52.85
C MET A 1 -12.90 10.83 51.85
N TRP A 2 -11.69 10.43 52.28
CA TRP A 2 -10.51 10.19 51.44
C TRP A 2 -10.65 8.99 50.50
N ASP A 3 -11.29 7.90 50.93
CA ASP A 3 -11.41 6.67 50.11
C ASP A 3 -12.12 6.90 48.77
N ARG A 4 -13.21 7.70 48.78
CA ARG A 4 -13.95 8.05 47.54
C ARG A 4 -13.12 8.85 46.53
N GLN A 5 -12.14 9.63 46.99
CA GLN A 5 -11.26 10.41 46.11
C GLN A 5 -10.19 9.50 45.48
N ILE A 6 -9.67 8.53 46.24
CA ILE A 6 -8.72 7.53 45.75
C ILE A 6 -9.41 6.64 44.69
N ASP A 7 -10.62 6.14 44.98
CA ASP A 7 -11.42 5.35 44.01
C ASP A 7 -11.65 6.11 42.70
N SER A 8 -11.95 7.41 42.78
CA SER A 8 -12.16 8.26 41.59
C SER A 8 -10.88 8.46 40.78
N LEU A 9 -9.72 8.55 41.43
CA LEU A 9 -8.43 8.69 40.76
C LEU A 9 -7.99 7.39 40.09
N GLU A 10 -8.21 6.26 40.75
CA GLU A 10 -7.91 4.92 40.20
C GLU A 10 -8.74 4.64 38.95
N VAL A 11 -10.05 4.91 38.98
CA VAL A 11 -10.93 4.77 37.81
C VAL A 11 -10.50 5.70 36.67
N SER A 12 -10.14 6.95 36.97
CA SER A 12 -9.65 7.90 35.97
C SER A 12 -8.33 7.45 35.35
N TYR A 13 -7.41 6.93 36.16
CA TYR A 13 -6.12 6.44 35.69
C TYR A 13 -6.29 5.19 34.82
N ALA A 14 -7.10 4.24 35.25
CA ALA A 14 -7.45 3.05 34.47
C ALA A 14 -8.04 3.42 33.11
N THR A 15 -8.99 4.37 33.09
CA THR A 15 -9.61 4.84 31.84
C THR A 15 -8.59 5.45 30.87
N LEU A 16 -7.68 6.28 31.39
CA LEU A 16 -6.63 6.91 30.57
C LEU A 16 -5.62 5.88 30.04
N MET A 17 -5.27 4.89 30.86
CA MET A 17 -4.35 3.82 30.46
C MET A 17 -4.96 2.96 29.36
N THR A 18 -6.20 2.51 29.53
CA THR A 18 -6.92 1.76 28.49
C THR A 18 -7.08 2.58 27.22
N ALA A 19 -7.47 3.85 27.31
CA ALA A 19 -7.59 4.70 26.11
C ALA A 19 -6.26 4.89 25.37
N LYS A 20 -5.13 4.97 26.10
CA LYS A 20 -3.80 5.05 25.52
C LYS A 20 -3.38 3.74 24.84
N GLU A 21 -3.63 2.61 25.50
CA GLU A 21 -3.36 1.27 24.95
C GLU A 21 -4.17 1.04 23.67
N ASP A 22 -5.48 1.30 23.71
CA ASP A 22 -6.37 1.28 22.56
C ASP A 22 -5.87 2.15 21.40
N GLY A 23 -5.46 3.38 21.72
CA GLY A 23 -4.96 4.32 20.72
C GLY A 23 -3.68 3.83 20.05
N PHE A 24 -2.78 3.24 20.83
CA PHE A 24 -1.54 2.66 20.33
C PHE A 24 -1.80 1.42 19.46
N GLU A 25 -2.65 0.52 19.92
CA GLU A 25 -3.01 -0.71 19.18
C GLU A 25 -3.69 -0.36 17.85
N LYS A 26 -4.69 0.53 17.87
CA LYS A 26 -5.36 1.01 16.65
C LYS A 26 -4.39 1.72 15.71
N GLY A 27 -3.45 2.50 16.24
CA GLY A 27 -2.42 3.17 15.45
C GLY A 27 -1.49 2.17 14.75
N LEU A 28 -1.04 1.15 15.48
CA LEU A 28 -0.16 0.11 14.95
C LEU A 28 -0.87 -0.76 13.90
N GLU A 29 -2.11 -1.16 14.18
CA GLU A 29 -2.93 -1.95 13.25
C GLU A 29 -3.15 -1.21 11.93
N ARG A 30 -3.61 0.04 12.00
CA ARG A 30 -3.79 0.88 10.80
C ARG A 30 -2.50 1.09 10.03
N GLY A 31 -1.41 1.40 10.73
CA GLY A 31 -0.10 1.59 10.09
C GLY A 31 0.38 0.33 9.36
N ARG A 32 0.16 -0.84 9.94
CA ARG A 32 0.51 -2.14 9.33
C ARG A 32 -0.38 -2.43 8.11
N GLU A 33 -1.68 -2.22 8.20
CA GLU A 33 -2.63 -2.46 7.11
C GLU A 33 -2.34 -1.53 5.92
N GLU A 34 -2.25 -0.22 6.16
CA GLU A 34 -1.93 0.75 5.11
C GLU A 34 -0.57 0.48 4.47
N GLY A 35 0.44 0.12 5.28
CA GLY A 35 1.77 -0.20 4.79
C GLY A 35 1.78 -1.44 3.89
N LEU A 36 1.03 -2.48 4.28
CA LEU A 36 0.92 -3.71 3.49
C LEU A 36 0.15 -3.47 2.19
N GLU A 37 -0.98 -2.75 2.23
CA GLU A 37 -1.79 -2.43 1.05
C GLU A 37 -0.98 -1.63 0.03
N LYS A 38 -0.35 -0.52 0.47
CA LYS A 38 0.51 0.31 -0.39
C LYS A 38 1.69 -0.49 -0.96
N GLY A 39 2.28 -1.38 -0.16
CA GLY A 39 3.38 -2.24 -0.59
C GLY A 39 2.96 -3.24 -1.68
N LEU A 40 1.81 -3.90 -1.50
CA LEU A 40 1.27 -4.86 -2.45
C LEU A 40 0.84 -4.18 -3.76
N GLU A 41 0.19 -3.03 -3.69
CA GLU A 41 -0.23 -2.26 -4.86
C GLU A 41 0.98 -1.82 -5.70
N ARG A 42 1.98 -1.19 -5.06
CA ARG A 42 3.23 -0.78 -5.74
C ARG A 42 3.98 -1.96 -6.33
N GLY A 43 4.15 -3.04 -5.56
CA GLY A 43 4.84 -4.24 -6.04
C GLY A 43 4.15 -4.88 -7.25
N ARG A 44 2.81 -4.89 -7.26
CA ARG A 44 2.03 -5.37 -8.40
C ARG A 44 2.21 -4.47 -9.63
N GLU A 45 2.13 -3.15 -9.46
CA GLU A 45 2.32 -2.20 -10.55
C GLU A 45 3.73 -2.28 -11.15
N GLU A 46 4.76 -2.27 -10.29
CA GLU A 46 6.16 -2.39 -10.71
C GLU A 46 6.42 -3.71 -11.45
N GLY A 47 5.85 -4.82 -10.97
CA GLY A 47 5.94 -6.12 -11.62
C GLY A 47 5.26 -6.16 -13.00
N LEU A 48 4.11 -5.50 -13.15
CA LEU A 48 3.42 -5.39 -14.44
C LEU A 48 4.23 -4.54 -15.44
N ILE A 49 4.76 -3.40 -14.99
CA ILE A 49 5.61 -2.52 -15.82
C ILE A 49 6.89 -3.24 -16.25
N TYR A 50 7.55 -3.95 -15.32
CA TYR A 50 8.75 -4.71 -15.60
C TYR A 50 8.49 -5.78 -16.67
N SER A 51 7.43 -6.57 -16.48
CA SER A 51 6.99 -7.60 -17.42
C SER A 51 6.68 -7.02 -18.80
N ALA A 52 5.90 -5.92 -18.85
CA ALA A 52 5.54 -5.24 -20.11
C ALA A 52 6.79 -4.75 -20.85
N ARG A 53 7.74 -4.12 -20.16
CA ARG A 53 9.01 -3.67 -20.75
C ARG A 53 9.84 -4.83 -21.30
N ASN A 54 9.87 -5.96 -20.60
CA ASN A 54 10.58 -7.15 -21.09
C ASN A 54 9.93 -7.70 -22.36
N PHE A 55 8.60 -7.82 -22.40
CA PHE A 55 7.90 -8.25 -23.61
C PHE A 55 8.13 -7.31 -24.80
N LEU A 56 8.08 -5.99 -24.58
CA LEU A 56 8.37 -4.99 -25.61
C LEU A 56 9.80 -5.15 -26.15
N ARG A 57 10.79 -5.33 -25.27
CA ARG A 57 12.18 -5.59 -25.66
C ARG A 57 12.36 -6.91 -26.41
N SER A 58 11.54 -7.91 -26.11
CA SER A 58 11.49 -9.19 -26.82
C SER A 58 10.72 -9.12 -28.15
N GLY A 59 10.17 -7.95 -28.51
CA GLY A 59 9.50 -7.73 -29.80
C GLY A 59 8.03 -8.16 -29.85
N PHE A 60 7.39 -8.41 -28.71
CA PHE A 60 5.96 -8.69 -28.67
C PHE A 60 5.15 -7.43 -29.01
N PRO A 61 4.02 -7.56 -29.73
CA PRO A 61 3.20 -6.41 -30.10
C PRO A 61 2.40 -5.89 -28.89
N ALA A 62 2.18 -4.57 -28.86
CA ALA A 62 1.66 -3.87 -27.68
C ALA A 62 0.22 -4.27 -27.29
N ASP A 63 -0.61 -4.60 -28.27
CA ASP A 63 -1.97 -5.11 -28.09
C ASP A 63 -2.01 -6.46 -27.36
N VAL A 64 -1.16 -7.40 -27.78
CA VAL A 64 -1.03 -8.71 -27.11
C VAL A 64 -0.52 -8.55 -25.69
N ILE A 65 0.45 -7.65 -25.45
CA ILE A 65 0.96 -7.39 -24.09
C ILE A 65 -0.14 -6.80 -23.20
N ALA A 66 -0.90 -5.82 -23.71
CA ALA A 66 -1.99 -5.19 -23.00
C ALA A 66 -3.07 -6.21 -22.58
N GLU A 67 -3.45 -7.10 -23.50
CA GLU A 67 -4.40 -8.18 -23.24
C GLU A 67 -3.87 -9.17 -22.17
N ASN A 68 -2.65 -9.68 -22.33
CA ASN A 68 -2.10 -10.71 -21.46
C ASN A 68 -1.77 -10.21 -20.05
N LEU A 69 -1.34 -8.96 -19.92
CA LEU A 69 -1.04 -8.35 -18.62
C LEU A 69 -2.23 -7.62 -18.00
N ASN A 70 -3.37 -7.61 -18.70
CA ASN A 70 -4.56 -6.84 -18.32
C ASN A 70 -4.21 -5.37 -18.02
N LEU A 71 -3.40 -4.78 -18.90
CA LEU A 71 -2.98 -3.39 -18.84
C LEU A 71 -3.72 -2.58 -19.91
N PRO A 72 -4.03 -1.30 -19.67
CA PRO A 72 -4.53 -0.43 -20.73
C PRO A 72 -3.55 -0.37 -21.89
N LEU A 73 -4.03 -0.52 -23.12
CA LEU A 73 -3.18 -0.43 -24.31
C LEU A 73 -2.38 0.87 -24.36
N GLU A 74 -3.01 1.99 -24.00
CA GLU A 74 -2.35 3.29 -23.90
C GLU A 74 -1.12 3.25 -22.98
N ARG A 75 -1.21 2.53 -21.85
CA ARG A 75 -0.09 2.40 -20.91
C ARG A 75 1.07 1.62 -21.53
N VAL A 76 0.79 0.55 -22.26
CA VAL A 76 1.83 -0.23 -22.95
C VAL A 76 2.50 0.60 -24.05
N LEU A 77 1.72 1.38 -24.81
CA LEU A 77 2.25 2.29 -25.83
C LEU A 77 3.13 3.40 -25.23
N GLN A 78 2.74 3.96 -24.09
CA GLN A 78 3.59 4.91 -23.35
C GLN A 78 4.93 4.27 -22.98
N LEU A 79 4.91 3.05 -22.42
CA LEU A 79 6.14 2.31 -22.07
C LEU A 79 7.02 2.02 -23.30
N GLN A 80 6.39 1.71 -24.45
CA GLN A 80 7.12 1.51 -25.71
C GLN A 80 7.80 2.81 -26.18
N ASN A 81 7.11 3.94 -26.10
CA ASN A 81 7.67 5.24 -26.44
C ASN A 81 8.83 5.63 -25.48
N GLU A 82 8.68 5.38 -24.17
CA GLU A 82 9.75 5.57 -23.18
C GLU A 82 11.00 4.75 -23.53
N LEU A 83 10.84 3.49 -23.97
CA LEU A 83 11.98 2.64 -24.37
C LEU A 83 12.67 3.18 -25.63
N ASN A 84 11.88 3.57 -26.63
CA ASN A 84 12.41 4.11 -27.88
C ASN A 84 13.09 5.47 -27.71
N ALA A 85 12.62 6.31 -26.78
CA ALA A 85 13.21 7.62 -26.48
C ALA A 85 14.55 7.53 -25.72
N ASN A 86 14.80 6.39 -25.04
CA ASN A 86 16.04 6.13 -24.30
C ASN A 86 17.07 5.34 -25.11
N THR A 87 16.82 5.10 -26.40
CA THR A 87 17.72 4.41 -27.34
C THR A 87 18.27 5.41 -28.34
#